data_AF-Q38DL2-F1
#
_entry.id   AF-Q38DL2-F1
#
_cell.length_a   1.000
_cell.length_b   1.000
_cell.length_c   1.000
_cell.angle_alpha   90.00
_cell.angle_beta   90.00
_cell.angle_gamma   90.00
#
_symmetry.space_group_name_H-M   'P 1'
#
loop_
_entity.id
_entity.type
_entity.pdbx_description
1 polymer ?
#
loop_
_entity_poly.entity_id
_entity_poly.type
_entity_poly.pdbx_seq_one_letter_code
_entity_poly.pdbx_strand_id
1 'polypeptide(L)'
;MGSKGDGTTLDPLPADFFLFPRQNEGFQIPYFLTSEEEAAKVRPPPVVKTLQQRLDELSEKQRIVLSEFKVTVQGTEWYDEGMHDDWALIRYLVACDFKAKKSFEMLRNTTKWWKEKDVANWVCEKCLNNPNRHMMQFVGWDLEHRPVCFMSMRWGPDRSDPIPHCVSAFNHLLQLMPVGVEKWVFVTDFETYSHMKDSNLRVGTTVIKTIQNHFPERLGMIILVNAPSAFSFLWKLSSFAVDEKTKQKVVFWYTKSTPNVRNEFPKVFPPVLSSYLCDAYDRSKACELPASPVWYPKADNAVDGETQCVYRLSASSEQKSR
;
A
#
# COMPACT_ATOMS: atom_id res chain seq x y z
N MET A 1 9.75 40.72 -29.74
CA MET A 1 10.42 39.43 -29.99
C MET A 1 10.39 38.62 -28.71
N GLY A 2 9.69 37.49 -28.74
CA GLY A 2 9.80 36.39 -27.76
C GLY A 2 9.33 36.69 -26.34
N SER A 3 8.03 36.49 -26.08
CA SER A 3 7.58 36.11 -24.74
C SER A 3 8.34 34.83 -24.36
N LYS A 4 9.32 34.95 -23.46
CA LYS A 4 9.87 33.79 -22.76
C LYS A 4 8.71 33.21 -21.96
N GLY A 5 8.10 32.16 -22.50
CA GLY A 5 7.16 31.34 -21.74
C GLY A 5 7.80 31.02 -20.41
N ASP A 6 7.09 31.34 -19.34
CA ASP A 6 7.52 31.01 -18.01
C ASP A 6 7.92 29.54 -17.97
N GLY A 7 9.01 29.25 -17.26
CA GLY A 7 9.32 27.87 -16.93
C GLY A 7 8.18 27.41 -16.05
N THR A 8 7.24 26.66 -16.63
CA THR A 8 6.11 26.04 -15.95
C THR A 8 6.65 25.33 -14.72
N THR A 9 6.56 26.00 -13.57
CA THR A 9 6.78 25.39 -12.27
C THR A 9 5.71 24.32 -12.16
N LEU A 10 6.10 23.06 -12.21
CA LEU A 10 5.19 21.95 -11.92
C LEU A 10 4.51 22.27 -10.59
N ASP A 11 3.18 22.26 -10.59
CA ASP A 11 2.42 22.42 -9.36
C ASP A 11 2.95 21.43 -8.32
N PRO A 12 3.01 21.84 -7.03
CA PRO A 12 3.42 20.92 -5.99
C PRO A 12 2.50 19.70 -6.01
N LEU A 13 3.10 18.52 -5.92
CA LEU A 13 2.37 17.26 -5.86
C LEU A 13 1.35 17.27 -4.70
N PRO A 14 0.14 16.70 -4.87
CA PRO A 14 -0.83 16.57 -3.79
C PRO A 14 -0.23 15.72 -2.66
N ALA A 15 -0.01 16.34 -1.50
CA ALA A 15 0.75 15.73 -0.41
C ALA A 15 0.07 14.47 0.16
N ASP A 16 -1.25 14.36 0.05
CA ASP A 16 -2.04 13.22 0.52
C ASP A 16 -1.71 11.91 -0.23
N PHE A 17 -1.17 11.97 -1.44
CA PHE A 17 -0.78 10.76 -2.19
C PHE A 17 0.62 10.24 -1.87
N PHE A 18 1.44 10.98 -1.13
CA PHE A 18 2.84 10.65 -0.92
C PHE A 18 3.18 10.51 0.54
N LEU A 19 3.75 9.36 0.89
CA LEU A 19 4.09 9.02 2.27
C LEU A 19 5.17 9.95 2.86
N PHE A 20 6.07 10.46 2.02
CA PHE A 20 7.14 11.37 2.41
C PHE A 20 7.22 12.55 1.45
N PRO A 21 7.80 13.70 1.85
CA PRO A 21 8.01 14.84 0.95
C PRO A 21 8.98 14.55 -0.22
N ARG A 22 9.96 13.65 0.00
CA ARG A 22 10.89 13.19 -1.04
C ARG A 22 10.64 11.72 -1.35
N GLN A 23 10.63 11.37 -2.62
CA GLN A 23 10.38 10.00 -3.06
C GLN A 23 11.66 9.19 -3.20
N ASN A 24 11.49 7.87 -3.13
CA ASN A 24 12.54 6.90 -3.43
C ASN A 24 12.97 7.04 -4.89
N GLU A 25 14.25 7.01 -5.20
CA GLU A 25 14.77 7.20 -6.56
C GLU A 25 14.28 6.13 -7.55
N GLY A 26 14.03 4.91 -7.07
CA GLY A 26 13.45 3.84 -7.89
C GLY A 26 11.93 3.99 -8.07
N PHE A 27 11.28 4.88 -7.33
CA PHE A 27 9.86 5.16 -7.46
C PHE A 27 9.62 6.25 -8.50
N GLN A 28 8.87 5.91 -9.55
CA GLN A 28 8.42 6.86 -10.55
C GLN A 28 6.98 7.24 -10.25
N ILE A 29 6.67 8.52 -10.17
CA ILE A 29 5.34 9.00 -9.79
C ILE A 29 4.36 8.73 -10.94
N PRO A 30 3.27 7.97 -10.76
CA PRO A 30 2.26 7.85 -11.81
C PRO A 30 1.67 9.23 -12.16
N TYR A 31 1.55 9.58 -13.45
CA TYR A 31 1.04 10.89 -13.85
C TYR A 31 -0.32 11.21 -13.23
N PHE A 32 -1.16 10.19 -13.02
CA PHE A 32 -2.49 10.39 -12.46
C PHE A 32 -2.48 10.75 -10.97
N LEU A 33 -1.31 10.84 -10.33
CA LEU A 33 -1.14 11.31 -8.95
C LEU A 33 -0.40 12.66 -8.87
N THR A 34 -0.14 13.32 -10.00
CA THR A 34 0.62 14.59 -10.00
C THR A 34 -0.22 15.82 -9.70
N SER A 35 -1.54 15.73 -9.80
CA SER A 35 -2.48 16.79 -9.48
C SER A 35 -3.81 16.21 -9.00
N GLU A 36 -4.58 17.03 -8.28
CA GLU A 36 -5.95 16.67 -7.89
C GLU A 36 -6.87 16.45 -9.11
N GLU A 37 -6.64 17.19 -10.20
CA GLU A 37 -7.42 17.04 -11.43
C GLU A 37 -7.20 15.66 -12.07
N GLU A 38 -5.94 15.22 -12.20
CA GLU A 38 -5.64 13.91 -12.76
C GLU A 38 -6.05 12.79 -11.82
N ALA A 39 -5.84 12.97 -10.51
CA ALA A 39 -6.25 12.00 -9.51
C ALA A 39 -7.77 11.82 -9.47
N ALA A 40 -8.56 12.89 -9.63
CA ALA A 40 -10.02 12.81 -9.68
C ALA A 40 -10.54 11.87 -10.79
N LYS A 41 -9.76 11.64 -11.85
CA LYS A 41 -10.13 10.72 -12.96
C LYS A 41 -10.03 9.25 -12.56
N VAL A 42 -9.25 8.92 -11.53
CA VAL A 42 -9.00 7.55 -11.07
C VAL A 42 -9.37 7.32 -9.61
N ARG A 43 -9.63 8.38 -8.83
CA ARG A 43 -10.02 8.31 -7.42
C ARG A 43 -11.39 7.62 -7.33
N PRO A 44 -11.55 6.64 -6.43
CA PRO A 44 -12.84 6.02 -6.18
C PRO A 44 -13.92 7.02 -5.77
N PRO A 45 -15.20 6.63 -5.89
CA PRO A 45 -16.30 7.36 -5.26
C PRO A 45 -16.04 7.53 -3.75
N PRO A 46 -16.40 8.67 -3.14
CA PRO A 46 -16.16 8.92 -1.72
C PRO A 46 -16.88 7.93 -0.81
N VAL A 47 -18.00 7.35 -1.28
CA VAL A 47 -18.74 6.28 -0.61
C VAL A 47 -18.92 5.12 -1.59
N VAL A 48 -18.28 3.99 -1.30
CA VAL A 48 -18.39 2.74 -2.06
C VAL A 48 -19.42 1.81 -1.43
N LYS A 49 -19.49 1.78 -0.10
CA LYS A 49 -20.46 0.98 0.67
C LYS A 49 -20.87 1.72 1.93
N THR A 50 -22.17 1.81 2.17
CA THR A 50 -22.74 2.45 3.36
C THR A 50 -22.58 1.56 4.60
N LEU A 51 -22.64 2.17 5.78
CA LEU A 51 -22.63 1.43 7.04
C LEU A 51 -23.82 0.46 7.14
N GLN A 52 -25.00 0.88 6.68
CA GLN A 52 -26.19 0.01 6.68
C GLN A 52 -25.95 -1.26 5.85
N GLN A 53 -25.43 -1.13 4.63
CA GLN A 53 -25.07 -2.29 3.79
C GLN A 53 -24.05 -3.20 4.50
N ARG A 54 -23.09 -2.63 5.24
CA ARG A 54 -22.12 -3.42 6.01
C ARG A 54 -22.77 -4.18 7.18
N LEU A 55 -23.76 -3.59 7.84
CA LEU A 55 -24.55 -4.21 8.90
C LEU A 55 -25.49 -5.30 8.38
N ASP A 56 -25.98 -5.14 7.15
CA ASP A 56 -26.84 -6.12 6.48
C ASP A 56 -26.07 -7.40 6.11
N GLU A 57 -24.75 -7.32 5.93
CA GLU A 57 -23.86 -8.49 5.75
C GLU A 57 -23.73 -9.35 7.02
N LEU A 58 -24.13 -8.82 8.18
CA LEU A 58 -24.08 -9.55 9.44
C LEU A 58 -25.35 -10.37 9.64
N SER A 59 -25.24 -11.54 10.26
CA SER A 59 -26.41 -12.26 10.78
C SER A 59 -27.05 -11.50 11.95
N GLU A 60 -28.30 -11.82 12.28
CA GLU A 60 -28.98 -11.24 13.44
C GLU A 60 -28.19 -11.46 14.74
N LYS A 61 -27.68 -12.68 14.96
CA LYS A 61 -26.82 -13.00 16.11
C LYS A 61 -25.57 -12.12 16.17
N GLN A 62 -24.94 -11.86 15.02
CA GLN A 62 -23.75 -11.00 14.94
C GLN A 62 -24.09 -9.53 15.23
N ARG A 63 -25.27 -9.04 14.80
CA ARG A 63 -25.74 -7.69 15.13
C ARG A 63 -25.99 -7.51 16.62
N ILE A 64 -26.55 -8.52 17.30
CA ILE A 64 -26.73 -8.50 18.76
C ILE A 64 -25.36 -8.39 19.45
N VAL A 65 -24.41 -9.25 19.08
CA VAL A 65 -23.04 -9.22 19.65
C VAL A 65 -22.38 -7.86 19.39
N LEU A 66 -22.52 -7.28 18.20
CA LEU A 66 -22.00 -5.95 17.89
C LEU A 66 -22.60 -4.87 18.81
N SER A 67 -23.92 -4.88 19.02
CA SER A 67 -24.59 -3.92 19.89
C SER A 67 -24.10 -4.00 21.33
N GLU A 68 -24.00 -5.21 21.90
CA GLU A 68 -23.48 -5.43 23.25
C GLU A 68 -21.99 -5.04 23.36
N PHE A 69 -21.20 -5.38 22.34
CA PHE A 69 -19.79 -5.05 22.27
C PHE A 69 -19.56 -3.54 22.23
N LYS A 70 -20.37 -2.80 21.44
CA LYS A 70 -20.32 -1.34 21.36
C LYS A 70 -20.56 -0.70 22.73
N VAL A 71 -21.61 -1.11 23.44
CA VAL A 71 -21.89 -0.62 24.80
C VAL A 71 -20.73 -0.91 25.75
N THR A 72 -20.17 -2.12 25.67
CA THR A 72 -19.04 -2.53 26.51
C THR A 72 -17.80 -1.66 26.25
N VAL A 73 -17.48 -1.39 24.99
CA VAL A 73 -16.32 -0.57 24.60
C VAL A 73 -16.53 0.90 24.96
N GLN A 74 -17.73 1.45 24.74
CA GLN A 74 -18.09 2.83 25.12
C GLN A 74 -18.02 3.07 26.63
N GLY A 75 -18.21 2.04 27.46
CA GLY A 75 -18.07 2.11 28.91
C GLY A 75 -16.63 2.13 29.43
N THR A 76 -15.62 2.10 28.56
CA THR A 76 -14.21 2.07 28.96
C THR A 76 -13.57 3.45 29.02
N GLU A 77 -12.56 3.61 29.87
CA GLU A 77 -11.78 4.85 29.99
C GLU A 77 -10.95 5.20 28.74
N TRP A 78 -10.71 4.21 27.88
CA TRP A 78 -9.87 4.34 26.68
C TRP A 78 -10.72 4.45 25.41
N TYR A 79 -12.04 4.55 25.51
CA TYR A 79 -12.92 4.76 24.37
C TYR A 79 -12.56 6.05 23.62
N ASP A 80 -12.50 5.96 22.30
CA ASP A 80 -12.30 7.08 21.38
C ASP A 80 -13.28 6.93 20.22
N GLU A 81 -14.20 7.87 20.07
CA GLU A 81 -15.27 7.80 19.07
C GLU A 81 -14.75 7.77 17.63
N GLY A 82 -13.60 8.42 17.36
CA GLY A 82 -12.99 8.43 16.03
C GLY A 82 -12.30 7.11 15.68
N MET A 83 -11.71 6.44 16.66
CA MET A 83 -11.02 5.15 16.47
C MET A 83 -11.95 3.94 16.61
N HIS A 84 -13.02 4.05 17.39
CA HIS A 84 -13.91 2.94 17.77
C HIS A 84 -15.30 3.05 17.12
N ASP A 85 -15.33 3.52 15.87
CA ASP A 85 -16.52 3.54 15.04
C ASP A 85 -17.05 2.12 14.73
N ASP A 86 -18.28 2.04 14.22
CA ASP A 86 -18.92 0.76 13.94
C ASP A 86 -18.12 -0.09 12.95
N TRP A 87 -17.44 0.54 11.98
CA TRP A 87 -16.55 -0.16 11.05
C TRP A 87 -15.39 -0.83 11.78
N ALA A 88 -14.71 -0.12 12.70
CA ALA A 88 -13.65 -0.67 13.52
C ALA A 88 -14.17 -1.81 14.39
N LEU A 89 -15.25 -1.61 15.14
CA LEU A 89 -15.81 -2.64 16.01
C LEU A 89 -16.15 -3.92 15.23
N ILE A 90 -16.74 -3.79 14.05
CA ILE A 90 -17.02 -4.93 13.16
C ILE A 90 -15.72 -5.64 12.75
N ARG A 91 -14.66 -4.92 12.35
CA ARG A 91 -13.37 -5.55 11.98
C ARG A 91 -12.79 -6.38 13.12
N TYR A 92 -12.78 -5.85 14.35
CA TYR A 92 -12.25 -6.56 15.51
C TYR A 92 -13.11 -7.75 15.94
N LEU A 93 -14.43 -7.67 15.75
CA LEU A 93 -15.33 -8.82 15.95
C LEU A 93 -15.06 -9.89 14.89
N VAL A 94 -15.05 -9.54 13.60
CA VAL A 94 -14.79 -10.48 12.50
C VAL A 94 -13.44 -11.18 12.67
N ALA A 95 -12.37 -10.44 12.98
CA ALA A 95 -11.03 -10.99 13.18
C ALA A 95 -10.93 -12.00 14.35
N CYS A 96 -11.88 -11.96 15.27
CA CYS A 96 -11.94 -12.84 16.43
C CYS A 96 -13.13 -13.81 16.39
N ASP A 97 -13.74 -14.05 15.22
CA ASP A 97 -14.92 -14.90 15.05
C ASP A 97 -16.12 -14.48 15.94
N PHE A 98 -16.31 -13.17 16.11
CA PHE A 98 -17.32 -12.57 17.01
C PHE A 98 -17.19 -13.01 18.49
N LYS A 99 -16.01 -13.46 18.94
CA LYS A 99 -15.72 -13.74 20.35
C LYS A 99 -15.46 -12.45 21.11
N ALA A 100 -16.51 -11.82 21.63
CA ALA A 100 -16.51 -10.49 22.25
C ALA A 100 -15.33 -10.24 23.23
N LYS A 101 -15.04 -11.18 24.15
CA LYS A 101 -13.90 -11.03 25.09
C LYS A 101 -12.56 -10.91 24.38
N LYS A 102 -12.31 -11.75 23.37
CA LYS A 102 -11.07 -11.73 22.58
C LYS A 102 -10.97 -10.44 21.75
N SER A 103 -12.08 -10.04 21.13
CA SER A 103 -12.17 -8.76 20.39
C SER A 103 -11.88 -7.56 21.29
N PHE A 104 -12.41 -7.56 22.51
CA PHE A 104 -12.20 -6.50 23.50
C PHE A 104 -10.72 -6.37 23.87
N GLU A 105 -10.08 -7.50 24.21
CA GLU A 105 -8.64 -7.53 24.54
C GLU A 105 -7.79 -7.04 23.36
N MET A 106 -8.10 -7.47 22.14
CA MET A 106 -7.39 -7.07 20.93
C MET A 106 -7.55 -5.57 20.61
N LEU A 107 -8.77 -5.04 20.73
CA LEU A 107 -9.07 -3.61 20.51
C LEU A 107 -8.41 -2.73 21.58
N ARG A 108 -8.48 -3.14 22.85
CA ARG A 108 -7.79 -2.47 23.97
C ARG A 108 -6.28 -2.42 23.73
N ASN A 109 -5.68 -3.55 23.35
CA ASN A 109 -4.24 -3.62 23.08
C ASN A 109 -3.84 -2.73 21.89
N THR A 110 -4.70 -2.65 20.86
CA THR A 110 -4.44 -1.72 19.74
C THR A 110 -4.55 -0.27 20.18
N THR A 111 -5.58 0.09 20.93
CA THR A 111 -5.77 1.46 21.43
C THR A 111 -4.59 1.90 22.30
N LYS A 112 -4.15 1.02 23.21
CA LYS A 112 -2.95 1.23 24.01
C LYS A 112 -1.70 1.41 23.14
N TRP A 113 -1.48 0.52 22.17
CA TRP A 113 -0.33 0.60 21.26
C TRP A 113 -0.35 1.89 20.41
N TRP A 114 -1.54 2.29 19.93
CA TRP A 114 -1.73 3.50 19.15
C TRP A 114 -1.31 4.75 19.91
N LYS A 115 -1.69 4.81 21.19
CA LYS A 115 -1.30 5.89 22.10
C LYS A 115 0.17 5.84 22.49
N GLU A 116 0.68 4.70 22.92
CA GLU A 116 2.06 4.55 23.41
C GLU A 116 3.12 4.80 22.34
N LYS A 117 2.78 4.51 21.08
CA LYS A 117 3.70 4.69 19.95
C LYS A 117 3.39 5.92 19.11
N ASP A 118 2.40 6.71 19.50
CA ASP A 118 1.91 7.84 18.72
C ASP A 118 1.68 7.46 17.25
N VAL A 119 0.94 6.37 17.03
CA VAL A 119 0.79 5.75 15.71
C VAL A 119 0.21 6.73 14.70
N ALA A 120 -0.68 7.63 15.13
CA ALA A 120 -1.27 8.66 14.29
C ALA A 120 -0.21 9.56 13.62
N ASN A 121 0.89 9.86 14.33
CA ASN A 121 1.99 10.70 13.83
C ASN A 121 3.24 9.88 13.51
N TRP A 122 3.14 8.55 13.44
CA TRP A 122 4.29 7.69 13.21
C TRP A 122 4.87 7.92 11.82
N VAL A 123 6.16 8.29 11.77
CA VAL A 123 6.93 8.44 10.53
C VAL A 123 8.18 7.56 10.58
N CYS A 124 8.60 7.01 9.44
CA CYS A 124 9.90 6.34 9.34
C CYS A 124 11.03 7.38 9.21
N GLU A 125 11.70 7.68 10.32
CA GLU A 125 12.83 8.62 10.37
C GLU A 125 13.94 8.30 9.37
N LYS A 126 14.24 7.01 9.18
CA LYS A 126 15.23 6.57 8.17
C LYS A 126 14.85 7.03 6.76
N CYS A 127 13.57 6.93 6.41
CA CYS A 127 13.04 7.26 5.08
C CYS A 127 12.78 8.76 4.90
N LEU A 128 12.43 9.47 5.99
CA LEU A 128 12.35 10.92 5.98
C LEU A 128 13.73 11.55 5.64
N ASN A 129 14.78 11.03 6.26
CA ASN A 129 16.16 11.46 6.02
C ASN A 129 16.71 10.97 4.68
N ASN A 130 16.42 9.72 4.31
CA ASN A 130 16.81 9.14 3.03
C ASN A 130 15.70 8.18 2.52
N PRO A 131 14.90 8.58 1.52
CA PRO A 131 13.78 7.76 1.06
C PRO A 131 14.20 6.46 0.36
N ASN A 132 15.49 6.28 0.06
CA ASN A 132 16.05 5.08 -0.56
C ASN A 132 16.32 3.94 0.44
N ARG A 133 15.85 4.03 1.69
CA ARG A 133 16.03 2.95 2.69
C ARG A 133 15.00 1.85 2.56
N HIS A 134 13.73 2.22 2.43
CA HIS A 134 12.60 1.30 2.24
C HIS A 134 11.75 1.77 1.07
N MET A 135 11.05 0.84 0.41
CA MET A 135 10.10 1.18 -0.65
C MET A 135 8.78 0.45 -0.40
N MET A 136 7.82 1.18 0.16
CA MET A 136 6.40 0.84 0.19
C MET A 136 5.65 2.14 -0.04
N GLN A 137 4.96 2.28 -1.16
CA GLN A 137 4.30 3.53 -1.55
C GLN A 137 2.95 3.26 -2.20
N PHE A 138 2.00 4.17 -1.96
CA PHE A 138 0.75 4.19 -2.68
C PHE A 138 0.97 4.45 -4.18
N VAL A 139 0.23 3.74 -5.03
CA VAL A 139 0.34 3.88 -6.50
C VAL A 139 -1.00 4.06 -7.21
N GLY A 140 -2.11 4.10 -6.47
CA GLY A 140 -3.46 4.17 -7.04
C GLY A 140 -4.42 3.18 -6.38
N TRP A 141 -5.61 3.05 -6.96
CA TRP A 141 -6.65 2.13 -6.49
C TRP A 141 -6.87 1.00 -7.47
N ASP A 142 -7.25 -0.16 -6.94
CA ASP A 142 -7.65 -1.30 -7.75
C ASP A 142 -9.12 -1.20 -8.21
N LEU A 143 -9.60 -2.20 -8.96
CA LEU A 143 -10.97 -2.24 -9.47
C LEU A 143 -12.04 -2.40 -8.36
N GLU A 144 -11.64 -2.77 -7.15
CA GLU A 144 -12.49 -2.83 -5.95
C GLU A 144 -12.32 -1.59 -5.06
N HIS A 145 -11.69 -0.53 -5.59
CA HIS A 145 -11.46 0.75 -4.90
C HIS A 145 -10.51 0.68 -3.70
N ARG A 146 -9.75 -0.42 -3.57
CA ARG A 146 -8.75 -0.59 -2.51
C ARG A 146 -7.48 0.15 -2.85
N PRO A 147 -6.88 0.92 -1.92
CA PRO A 147 -5.59 1.53 -2.17
C PRO A 147 -4.52 0.45 -2.35
N VAL A 148 -3.70 0.63 -3.38
CA VAL A 148 -2.64 -0.30 -3.77
C VAL A 148 -1.30 0.26 -3.31
N CYS A 149 -0.58 -0.55 -2.53
CA CYS A 149 0.76 -0.24 -2.07
C CYS A 149 1.77 -1.10 -2.83
N PHE A 150 2.64 -0.43 -3.58
CA PHE A 150 3.74 -1.05 -4.32
C PHE A 150 5.01 -1.10 -3.47
N MET A 151 5.69 -2.24 -3.50
CA MET A 151 6.97 -2.50 -2.86
C MET A 151 7.93 -3.13 -3.86
N SER A 152 9.23 -2.81 -3.76
CA SER A 152 10.28 -3.49 -4.51
C SER A 152 11.45 -3.84 -3.63
N MET A 153 11.91 -5.09 -3.75
CA MET A 153 13.07 -5.59 -3.03
C MET A 153 14.37 -4.93 -3.50
N ARG A 154 14.43 -4.47 -4.76
CA ARG A 154 15.61 -3.77 -5.31
C ARG A 154 15.79 -2.38 -4.71
N TRP A 155 14.73 -1.56 -4.70
CA TRP A 155 14.86 -0.13 -4.41
C TRP A 155 14.59 0.27 -2.96
N GLY A 156 14.12 -0.66 -2.11
CA GLY A 156 14.27 -0.53 -0.68
C GLY A 156 15.26 -1.60 -0.22
N PRO A 157 16.53 -1.31 0.09
CA PRO A 157 17.51 -2.32 0.48
C PRO A 157 17.58 -2.60 1.99
N ASP A 158 17.06 -1.72 2.86
CA ASP A 158 17.08 -1.93 4.31
C ASP A 158 16.03 -2.99 4.72
N ARG A 159 16.46 -3.95 5.54
CA ARG A 159 15.65 -5.06 6.08
C ARG A 159 15.71 -5.13 7.60
N SER A 160 16.51 -4.28 8.23
CA SER A 160 16.86 -4.38 9.64
C SER A 160 15.71 -3.96 10.56
N ASP A 161 14.95 -2.95 10.15
CA ASP A 161 13.86 -2.36 10.93
C ASP A 161 12.79 -1.74 10.02
N PRO A 162 11.92 -2.56 9.39
CA PRO A 162 10.92 -2.07 8.45
C PRO A 162 9.66 -1.52 9.14
N ILE A 163 9.45 -1.80 10.43
CA ILE A 163 8.18 -1.52 11.13
C ILE A 163 7.81 -0.04 11.07
N PRO A 164 8.72 0.92 11.32
CA PRO A 164 8.37 2.32 11.18
C PRO A 164 7.84 2.67 9.80
N HIS A 165 8.44 2.13 8.73
CA HIS A 165 7.98 2.37 7.35
C HIS A 165 6.66 1.66 7.07
N CYS A 166 6.53 0.40 7.46
CA CYS A 166 5.30 -0.37 7.29
C CYS A 166 4.11 0.33 7.95
N VAL A 167 4.24 0.73 9.22
CA VAL A 167 3.14 1.40 9.95
C VAL A 167 2.81 2.76 9.32
N SER A 168 3.83 3.55 8.94
CA SER A 168 3.61 4.82 8.23
C SER A 168 2.82 4.58 6.93
N ALA A 169 3.23 3.59 6.14
CA ALA A 169 2.56 3.22 4.89
C ALA A 169 1.14 2.71 5.14
N PHE A 170 0.90 1.91 6.18
CA PHE A 170 -0.44 1.42 6.51
C PHE A 170 -1.37 2.57 6.86
N ASN A 171 -0.92 3.51 7.71
CA ASN A 171 -1.72 4.69 8.07
C ASN A 171 -2.03 5.56 6.85
N HIS A 172 -1.06 5.74 5.95
CA HIS A 172 -1.26 6.44 4.69
C HIS A 172 -2.30 5.75 3.80
N LEU A 173 -2.25 4.42 3.68
CA LEU A 173 -3.28 3.67 2.95
C LEU A 173 -4.66 3.80 3.61
N LEU A 174 -4.75 3.84 4.94
CA LEU A 174 -6.03 4.05 5.65
C LEU A 174 -6.66 5.40 5.29
N GLN A 175 -5.85 6.45 5.15
CA GLN A 175 -6.33 7.79 4.76
C GLN A 175 -6.86 7.82 3.31
N LEU A 176 -6.34 6.94 2.45
CA LEU A 176 -6.72 6.84 1.04
C LEU A 176 -7.89 5.87 0.79
N MET A 177 -8.47 5.26 1.84
CA MET A 177 -9.66 4.42 1.71
C MET A 177 -10.93 5.27 1.65
N PRO A 178 -11.76 5.15 0.60
CA PRO A 178 -13.10 5.74 0.61
C PRO A 178 -14.01 5.01 1.61
N VAL A 179 -15.13 5.63 1.97
CA VAL A 179 -16.11 5.04 2.90
C VAL A 179 -16.62 3.71 2.34
N GLY A 180 -16.55 2.66 3.15
CA GLY A 180 -16.97 1.31 2.77
C GLY A 180 -15.87 0.43 2.18
N VAL A 181 -14.69 0.97 1.91
CA VAL A 181 -13.49 0.20 1.60
C VAL A 181 -12.68 0.01 2.87
N GLU A 182 -12.52 -1.24 3.30
CA GLU A 182 -11.84 -1.55 4.56
C GLU A 182 -10.43 -2.14 4.36
N LYS A 183 -10.05 -2.42 3.11
CA LYS A 183 -8.89 -3.25 2.76
C LYS A 183 -7.96 -2.59 1.76
N TRP A 184 -6.69 -2.93 1.83
CA TRP A 184 -5.65 -2.54 0.87
C TRP A 184 -5.14 -3.75 0.06
N VAL A 185 -4.38 -3.46 -0.99
CA VAL A 185 -3.65 -4.45 -1.79
C VAL A 185 -2.14 -4.19 -1.71
N PHE A 186 -1.36 -5.24 -1.48
CA PHE A 186 0.09 -5.17 -1.63
C PHE A 186 0.53 -5.77 -2.95
N VAL A 187 1.41 -5.06 -3.65
CA VAL A 187 2.06 -5.51 -4.87
C VAL A 187 3.56 -5.47 -4.64
N THR A 188 4.22 -6.62 -4.63
CA THR A 188 5.63 -6.74 -4.28
C THR A 188 6.43 -7.26 -5.46
N ASP A 189 7.44 -6.50 -5.87
CA ASP A 189 8.48 -6.91 -6.79
C ASP A 189 9.62 -7.64 -6.07
N PHE A 190 9.77 -8.94 -6.35
CA PHE A 190 10.84 -9.80 -5.82
C PHE A 190 12.11 -9.76 -6.67
N GLU A 191 12.23 -8.89 -7.67
CA GLU A 191 13.50 -8.70 -8.37
C GLU A 191 14.62 -8.40 -7.35
N THR A 192 15.75 -9.10 -7.48
CA THR A 192 16.89 -9.12 -6.52
C THR A 192 16.65 -9.78 -5.16
N TYR A 193 15.47 -10.34 -4.89
CA TYR A 193 15.23 -11.07 -3.65
C TYR A 193 16.27 -12.18 -3.46
N SER A 194 16.86 -12.22 -2.27
CA SER A 194 17.77 -13.27 -1.83
C SER A 194 17.32 -13.80 -0.49
N HIS A 195 17.09 -15.11 -0.39
CA HIS A 195 16.76 -15.75 0.90
C HIS A 195 17.79 -15.41 1.98
N MET A 196 19.08 -15.42 1.67
CA MET A 196 20.13 -15.15 2.67
C MET A 196 20.08 -13.72 3.22
N LYS A 197 19.67 -12.75 2.41
CA LYS A 197 19.64 -11.33 2.77
C LYS A 197 18.29 -10.90 3.33
N ASP A 198 17.21 -11.39 2.73
CA ASP A 198 15.86 -10.84 2.88
C ASP A 198 14.94 -11.71 3.75
N SER A 199 15.27 -12.99 3.99
CA SER A 199 14.40 -13.89 4.76
C SER A 199 14.71 -13.92 6.26
N ASN A 200 14.86 -12.74 6.88
CA ASN A 200 14.94 -12.67 8.34
C ASN A 200 13.58 -12.98 8.97
N LEU A 201 13.43 -14.22 9.44
CA LEU A 201 12.18 -14.72 10.04
C LEU A 201 11.69 -13.86 11.21
N ARG A 202 12.60 -13.29 12.01
CA ARG A 202 12.23 -12.40 13.12
C ARG A 202 11.53 -11.15 12.58
N VAL A 203 12.11 -10.51 11.58
CA VAL A 203 11.56 -9.30 10.95
C VAL A 203 10.20 -9.61 10.32
N GLY A 204 10.12 -10.67 9.51
CA GLY A 204 8.86 -11.09 8.88
C GLY A 204 7.76 -11.39 9.92
N THR A 205 8.11 -12.10 11.00
CA THR A 205 7.19 -12.39 12.10
C THR A 205 6.74 -11.12 12.81
N THR A 206 7.62 -10.14 13.00
CA THR A 206 7.24 -8.85 13.61
C THR A 206 6.24 -8.09 12.74
N VAL A 207 6.47 -8.01 11.42
CA VAL A 207 5.52 -7.35 10.50
C VAL A 207 4.16 -8.06 10.50
N ILE A 208 4.15 -9.38 10.40
CA ILE A 208 2.92 -10.19 10.42
C ILE A 208 2.16 -9.96 11.74
N LYS A 209 2.85 -10.01 12.89
CA LYS A 209 2.24 -9.76 14.20
C LYS A 209 1.67 -8.35 14.32
N THR A 210 2.38 -7.33 13.82
CA THR A 210 1.88 -5.96 13.81
C THR A 210 0.59 -5.84 13.01
N ILE A 211 0.55 -6.40 11.79
CA ILE A 211 -0.67 -6.39 10.97
C ILE A 211 -1.81 -7.15 11.67
N GLN A 212 -1.54 -8.37 12.13
CA GLN A 212 -2.56 -9.21 12.76
C GLN A 212 -3.12 -8.57 14.04
N ASN A 213 -2.28 -7.95 14.87
CA ASN A 213 -2.71 -7.42 16.16
C ASN A 213 -3.38 -6.05 16.06
N HIS A 214 -2.94 -5.20 15.12
CA HIS A 214 -3.28 -3.78 15.11
C HIS A 214 -3.97 -3.31 13.82
N PHE A 215 -3.96 -4.12 12.77
CA PHE A 215 -4.64 -3.85 11.50
C PHE A 215 -5.52 -5.04 11.06
N PRO A 216 -6.42 -5.54 11.94
CA PRO A 216 -7.27 -6.69 11.62
C PRO A 216 -8.16 -6.41 10.40
N GLU A 217 -8.37 -7.46 9.60
CA GLU A 217 -9.23 -7.43 8.40
C GLU A 217 -8.86 -6.34 7.37
N ARG A 218 -7.64 -5.77 7.40
CA ARG A 218 -7.18 -4.75 6.42
C ARG A 218 -6.53 -5.31 5.16
N LEU A 219 -6.06 -6.56 5.16
CA LEU A 219 -5.46 -7.16 3.98
C LEU A 219 -6.52 -7.71 3.02
N GLY A 220 -6.60 -7.13 1.81
CA GLY A 220 -7.40 -7.58 0.68
C GLY A 220 -6.68 -8.63 -0.16
N MET A 221 -5.53 -8.27 -0.71
CA MET A 221 -4.75 -9.14 -1.60
C MET A 221 -3.25 -8.82 -1.49
N ILE A 222 -2.41 -9.83 -1.69
CA ILE A 222 -0.95 -9.73 -1.81
C ILE A 222 -0.55 -10.36 -3.14
N ILE A 223 0.02 -9.56 -4.03
CA ILE A 223 0.58 -10.01 -5.29
C ILE A 223 2.10 -10.04 -5.16
N LEU A 224 2.68 -11.22 -5.29
CA LEU A 224 4.13 -11.45 -5.24
C LEU A 224 4.61 -11.71 -6.67
N VAL A 225 5.26 -10.70 -7.26
CA VAL A 225 5.73 -10.76 -8.64
C VAL A 225 7.19 -11.20 -8.70
N ASN A 226 7.47 -12.18 -9.56
CA ASN A 226 8.80 -12.77 -9.75
C ASN A 226 9.40 -13.38 -8.47
N ALA A 227 8.58 -13.80 -7.50
CA ALA A 227 9.08 -14.51 -6.33
C ALA A 227 9.81 -15.80 -6.76
N PRO A 228 11.06 -16.04 -6.29
CA PRO A 228 11.80 -17.23 -6.68
C PRO A 228 11.05 -18.52 -6.30
N SER A 229 11.28 -19.60 -7.06
CA SER A 229 10.64 -20.90 -6.81
C SER A 229 10.89 -21.43 -5.39
N ALA A 230 12.05 -21.15 -4.81
CA ALA A 230 12.34 -21.49 -3.42
C ALA A 230 11.43 -20.75 -2.42
N PHE A 231 11.05 -19.50 -2.71
CA PHE A 231 10.07 -18.77 -1.89
C PHE A 231 8.67 -19.37 -2.01
N SER A 232 8.23 -19.75 -3.22
CA SER A 232 6.92 -20.40 -3.37
C SER A 232 6.86 -21.76 -2.66
N PHE A 233 7.99 -22.47 -2.58
CA PHE A 233 8.12 -23.66 -1.73
C PHE A 233 8.03 -23.34 -0.23
N LEU A 234 8.76 -22.34 0.26
CA LEU A 234 8.67 -21.90 1.66
C LEU A 234 7.24 -21.44 2.02
N TRP A 235 6.58 -20.69 1.13
CA TRP A 235 5.20 -20.26 1.30
C TRP A 235 4.27 -21.47 1.46
N LYS A 236 4.40 -22.49 0.61
CA LYS A 236 3.64 -23.73 0.72
C LYS A 236 3.82 -24.40 2.09
N LEU A 237 5.05 -24.47 2.60
CA LEU A 237 5.31 -25.01 3.94
C LEU A 237 4.71 -24.14 5.05
N SER A 238 4.87 -22.81 5.00
CA SER A 238 4.31 -21.92 6.01
C SER A 238 2.78 -21.83 5.95
N SER A 239 2.19 -22.09 4.78
CA SER A 239 0.75 -21.94 4.56
C SER A 239 -0.08 -22.91 5.39
N PHE A 240 0.48 -24.02 5.89
CA PHE A 240 -0.23 -24.92 6.81
C PHE A 240 -0.68 -24.24 8.11
N ALA A 241 0.01 -23.19 8.55
CA ALA A 241 -0.35 -22.39 9.72
C ALA A 241 -1.26 -21.19 9.38
N VAL A 242 -1.51 -20.93 8.10
CA VAL A 242 -2.30 -19.81 7.60
C VAL A 242 -3.70 -20.31 7.25
N ASP A 243 -4.73 -19.61 7.69
CA ASP A 243 -6.12 -19.98 7.36
C ASP A 243 -6.38 -19.87 5.85
N GLU A 244 -7.35 -20.65 5.36
CA GLU A 244 -7.62 -20.76 3.92
C GLU A 244 -8.03 -19.41 3.29
N LYS A 245 -8.79 -18.59 4.03
CA LYS A 245 -9.20 -17.24 3.59
C LYS A 245 -7.98 -16.35 3.40
N THR A 246 -6.95 -16.46 4.23
CA THR A 246 -5.70 -15.71 4.07
C THR A 246 -4.85 -16.25 2.92
N LYS A 247 -4.81 -17.57 2.70
CA LYS A 247 -4.07 -18.15 1.55
C LYS A 247 -4.60 -17.65 0.21
N GLN A 248 -5.92 -17.58 0.06
CA GLN A 248 -6.58 -17.12 -1.17
C GLN A 248 -6.26 -15.67 -1.53
N LYS A 249 -5.78 -14.88 -0.57
CA LYS A 249 -5.35 -13.49 -0.80
C LYS A 249 -3.95 -13.39 -1.38
N VAL A 250 -3.15 -14.45 -1.34
CA VAL A 250 -1.75 -14.43 -1.79
C VAL A 250 -1.66 -15.06 -3.18
N VAL A 251 -1.25 -14.25 -4.16
CA VAL A 251 -1.10 -14.68 -5.54
C VAL A 251 0.34 -14.49 -6.01
N PHE A 252 0.80 -15.43 -6.84
CA PHE A 252 2.13 -15.45 -7.42
C PHE A 252 2.02 -15.24 -8.92
N TRP A 253 2.53 -14.11 -9.41
CA TRP A 253 2.53 -13.76 -10.82
C TRP A 253 3.94 -13.49 -11.31
N TYR A 254 4.12 -13.48 -12.62
CA TYR A 254 5.45 -13.43 -13.20
C TYR A 254 5.50 -12.54 -14.43
N THR A 255 6.66 -11.94 -14.68
CA THR A 255 6.90 -11.13 -15.89
C THR A 255 7.23 -11.99 -17.12
N LYS A 256 7.79 -13.21 -16.91
CA LYS A 256 8.26 -14.11 -17.97
C LYS A 256 7.55 -15.47 -18.05
N SER A 257 6.67 -15.78 -17.11
CA SER A 257 5.97 -17.07 -17.05
C SER A 257 4.50 -16.87 -16.69
N THR A 258 3.72 -17.95 -16.70
CA THR A 258 2.31 -17.93 -16.30
C THR A 258 2.15 -18.18 -14.79
N PRO A 259 1.18 -17.55 -14.12
CA PRO A 259 0.31 -16.49 -14.63
C PRO A 259 1.09 -15.20 -14.89
N ASN A 260 0.92 -14.62 -16.08
CA ASN A 260 1.74 -13.48 -16.51
C ASN A 260 1.09 -12.16 -16.08
N VAL A 261 1.87 -11.25 -15.51
CA VAL A 261 1.36 -9.95 -15.03
C VAL A 261 0.62 -9.14 -16.10
N ARG A 262 1.01 -9.22 -17.38
CA ARG A 262 0.33 -8.50 -18.47
C ARG A 262 -1.09 -9.01 -18.72
N ASN A 263 -1.37 -10.27 -18.34
CA ASN A 263 -2.71 -10.87 -18.45
C ASN A 263 -3.49 -10.77 -17.13
N GLU A 264 -2.80 -10.76 -15.99
CA GLU A 264 -3.45 -10.77 -14.67
C GLU A 264 -3.75 -9.36 -14.14
N PHE A 265 -2.86 -8.38 -14.34
CA PHE A 265 -3.08 -7.00 -13.88
C PHE A 265 -4.39 -6.39 -14.38
N PRO A 266 -4.77 -6.51 -15.67
CA PRO A 266 -6.04 -5.96 -16.14
C PRO A 266 -7.29 -6.55 -15.48
N LYS A 267 -7.18 -7.71 -14.81
CA LYS A 267 -8.30 -8.32 -14.07
C LYS A 267 -8.52 -7.69 -12.70
N VAL A 268 -7.52 -6.99 -12.16
CA VAL A 268 -7.53 -6.45 -10.80
C VAL A 268 -7.31 -4.94 -10.76
N PHE A 269 -6.66 -4.35 -11.75
CA PHE A 269 -6.29 -2.93 -11.77
C PHE A 269 -6.86 -2.22 -13.00
N PRO A 270 -7.20 -0.93 -12.88
CA PRO A 270 -7.47 -0.09 -14.04
C PRO A 270 -6.33 -0.16 -15.08
N PRO A 271 -6.61 0.05 -16.38
CA PRO A 271 -5.59 -0.05 -17.45
C PRO A 271 -4.34 0.80 -17.19
N VAL A 272 -4.52 2.01 -16.68
CA VAL A 272 -3.42 2.94 -16.39
C VAL A 272 -2.49 2.43 -15.27
N LEU A 273 -3.06 1.88 -14.19
CA LEU A 273 -2.27 1.30 -13.10
C LEU A 273 -1.60 -0.02 -13.53
N SER A 274 -2.28 -0.82 -14.36
CA SER A 274 -1.70 -2.03 -14.95
C SER A 274 -0.45 -1.71 -15.78
N SER A 275 -0.54 -0.70 -16.66
CA SER A 275 0.55 -0.26 -17.51
C SER A 275 1.72 0.31 -16.69
N TYR A 276 1.43 1.17 -15.71
CA TYR A 276 2.42 1.70 -14.77
C TYR A 276 3.21 0.60 -14.06
N LEU A 277 2.49 -0.39 -13.49
CA LEU A 277 3.12 -1.48 -12.77
C LEU A 277 3.99 -2.31 -13.71
N CYS A 278 3.50 -2.69 -14.90
CA CYS A 278 4.29 -3.42 -15.90
C CYS A 278 5.60 -2.71 -16.24
N ASP A 279 5.57 -1.41 -16.52
CA ASP A 279 6.77 -0.63 -16.82
C ASP A 279 7.70 -0.54 -15.60
N ALA A 280 7.16 -0.42 -14.38
CA ALA A 280 7.97 -0.43 -13.16
C ALA A 280 8.75 -1.75 -12.98
N TYR A 281 8.12 -2.89 -13.31
CA TYR A 281 8.78 -4.19 -13.31
C TYR A 281 9.87 -4.31 -14.39
N ASP A 282 9.59 -3.83 -15.61
CA ASP A 282 10.55 -3.86 -16.70
C ASP A 282 11.80 -3.03 -16.34
N ARG A 283 11.62 -1.82 -15.76
CA ARG A 283 12.73 -0.99 -15.26
C ARG A 283 13.51 -1.64 -14.12
N SER A 284 12.80 -2.18 -13.11
CA SER A 284 13.43 -2.87 -11.98
C SER A 284 14.32 -4.02 -12.47
N LYS A 285 13.83 -4.80 -13.43
CA LYS A 285 14.58 -5.90 -14.05
C LYS A 285 15.80 -5.41 -14.85
N ALA A 286 15.68 -4.28 -15.56
CA ALA A 286 16.80 -3.66 -16.26
C ALA A 286 17.83 -3.00 -15.31
N CYS A 287 17.53 -2.93 -14.01
CA CYS A 287 18.31 -2.18 -13.02
C CYS A 287 18.40 -0.69 -13.37
N GLU A 288 17.34 -0.14 -13.97
CA GLU A 288 17.28 1.24 -14.43
C GLU A 288 16.45 2.08 -13.47
N LEU A 289 16.99 3.26 -13.13
CA LEU A 289 16.21 4.30 -12.46
C LEU A 289 15.26 4.97 -13.47
N PRO A 290 14.15 5.57 -13.00
CA PRO A 290 13.28 6.38 -13.84
C PRO A 290 14.04 7.49 -14.56
N ALA A 291 13.87 7.59 -15.88
CA ALA A 291 14.46 8.67 -16.68
C ALA A 291 13.83 10.05 -16.39
N SER A 292 12.60 10.05 -15.89
CA SER A 292 11.82 11.22 -15.44
C SER A 292 11.20 10.93 -14.07
N PRO A 293 10.92 11.97 -13.26
CA PRO A 293 10.25 11.78 -11.96
C PRO A 293 8.81 11.27 -12.13
N VAL A 294 8.15 11.62 -13.22
CA VAL A 294 6.75 11.26 -13.51
C VAL A 294 6.70 10.24 -14.65
N TRP A 295 5.93 9.18 -14.44
CA TRP A 295 5.63 8.14 -15.41
C TRP A 295 4.38 8.53 -16.21
N TYR A 296 4.47 8.42 -17.53
CA TYR A 296 3.34 8.54 -18.44
C TYR A 296 3.19 7.24 -19.23
N PRO A 297 1.96 6.86 -19.63
CA PRO A 297 1.77 5.70 -20.50
C PRO A 297 2.51 5.92 -21.82
N LYS A 298 3.09 4.84 -22.35
CA LYS A 298 3.66 4.85 -23.71
C LYS A 298 2.52 5.19 -24.68
N ALA A 299 2.78 6.10 -25.61
CA ALA A 299 1.79 6.41 -26.66
C ALA A 299 1.44 5.13 -27.43
N ASP A 300 0.16 4.92 -27.75
CA ASP A 300 -0.38 3.69 -28.37
C ASP A 300 0.34 3.26 -29.67
N ASN A 301 1.12 4.16 -30.29
CA ASN A 301 1.86 3.93 -31.53
C ASN A 301 3.38 3.77 -31.35
N ALA A 302 3.89 3.62 -30.13
CA ALA A 302 5.30 3.35 -29.89
C ALA A 302 5.57 1.84 -30.12
N VAL A 303 6.01 1.50 -31.34
CA VAL A 303 6.64 0.21 -31.64
C VAL A 303 7.79 0.00 -30.66
N ASP A 304 7.88 -1.19 -30.06
CA ASP A 304 8.92 -1.59 -29.10
C ASP A 304 10.31 -1.14 -29.57
N GLY A 305 10.82 -0.02 -29.05
CA GLY A 305 12.14 0.48 -29.43
C GLY A 305 12.46 1.94 -29.08
N GLU A 306 11.49 2.86 -29.08
CA GLU A 306 11.80 4.28 -28.88
C GLU A 306 10.89 4.95 -27.85
N THR A 307 11.35 5.02 -26.59
CA THR A 307 10.71 5.85 -25.57
C THR A 307 11.43 7.20 -25.53
N GLN A 308 10.93 8.19 -26.28
CA GLN A 308 11.34 9.59 -26.11
C GLN A 308 10.75 10.12 -24.80
N CYS A 309 11.56 10.19 -23.75
CA CYS A 309 11.22 10.94 -22.55
C CYS A 309 11.46 12.44 -22.82
N VAL A 310 10.41 13.18 -23.15
CA VAL A 310 10.45 14.64 -23.17
C VAL A 310 10.28 15.08 -21.72
N TYR A 311 11.30 15.69 -21.13
CA TYR A 311 11.33 16.72 -20.06
C TYR A 311 12.61 16.55 -19.20
N ARG A 312 13.55 17.50 -19.34
CA ARG A 312 14.74 17.63 -18.49
C ARG A 312 14.36 18.31 -17.18
N LEU A 313 14.65 17.65 -16.06
CA LEU A 313 14.70 18.27 -14.73
C LEU A 313 15.67 19.46 -14.75
N SER A 314 15.21 20.63 -14.27
CA SER A 314 16.06 21.80 -14.07
C SER A 314 17.19 21.46 -13.11
N ALA A 315 18.42 21.56 -13.58
CA ALA A 315 19.62 21.34 -12.78
C ALA A 315 19.56 22.20 -11.51
N SER A 316 19.86 21.56 -10.37
CA SER A 316 20.03 22.22 -9.08
C SER A 316 21.00 23.39 -9.22
N SER A 317 20.52 24.58 -8.92
CA SER A 317 21.31 25.79 -8.82
C SER A 317 22.15 25.75 -7.53
N GLU A 318 23.24 24.98 -7.50
CA GLU A 318 24.26 25.16 -6.48
C GLU A 318 25.19 26.32 -6.88
N GLN A 319 24.73 27.49 -6.43
CA GLN A 319 25.49 28.65 -5.94
C GLN A 319 26.93 28.82 -6.43
N LYS A 320 27.08 29.65 -7.47
CA LYS A 320 28.21 30.59 -7.55
C LYS A 320 27.95 31.79 -6.64
N SER A 321 28.77 31.95 -5.61
CA SER A 321 28.88 33.14 -4.75
C SER A 321 30.12 32.90 -3.89
N ARG A 322 31.20 33.67 -3.89
CA ARG A 322 31.60 34.93 -4.53
C ARG A 322 33.12 34.93 -4.57
#